data_AF-A0A920P5E2-F1
#
_entry.id   AF-A0A920P5E2-F1
#
_cell.length_a   1.000
_cell.length_b   1.000
_cell.length_c   1.000
_cell.angle_alpha   90.00
_cell.angle_beta   90.00
_cell.angle_gamma   90.00
#
_symmetry.space_group_name_H-M   'P 1'
#
loop_
_entity.id
_entity.type
_entity.pdbx_description
1 polymer ?
#
loop_
_entity_poly.entity_id
_entity_poly.type
_entity_poly.pdbx_seq_one_letter_code
_entity_poly.pdbx_strand_id
1 'polypeptide(L)'
;MNRSLLFAIGLIALGLGISPVKASAQALEIYLIDVEGGGATLFVSPTGQTLLVDTGNGGQRAARDAGRIISAMRDAGVNEINHLITTHWHGDHYGAMQELARQVPIRHFIDHGPSVETNAAVAEFLAPPIAHCTRIESTP
;
A
#
# COMPACT_ATOMS: atom_id res chain seq x y z
N MET A 1 -26.20 -21.79 -54.17
CA MET A 1 -25.22 -21.62 -53.07
C MET A 1 -25.32 -22.84 -52.18
N ASN A 2 -24.30 -23.71 -52.18
CA ASN A 2 -24.43 -25.10 -51.74
C ASN A 2 -24.45 -25.17 -50.20
N ARG A 3 -25.49 -25.78 -49.62
CA ARG A 3 -25.71 -25.86 -48.15
C ARG A 3 -24.54 -26.52 -47.41
N SER A 4 -23.78 -27.38 -48.09
CA SER A 4 -22.57 -28.03 -47.58
C SER A 4 -21.42 -27.05 -47.33
N LEU A 5 -21.37 -25.93 -48.06
CA LEU A 5 -20.32 -24.90 -47.91
C LEU A 5 -20.56 -24.02 -46.66
N LEU A 6 -21.82 -23.85 -46.25
CA LEU A 6 -22.19 -23.09 -45.06
C LEU A 6 -21.88 -23.86 -43.75
N PHE A 7 -21.99 -25.19 -43.77
CA PHE A 7 -21.66 -26.04 -42.60
C PHE A 7 -20.15 -26.12 -42.33
N ALA A 8 -19.32 -26.15 -43.37
CA ALA A 8 -17.86 -26.21 -43.22
C ALA A 8 -17.28 -24.91 -42.63
N ILE A 9 -17.87 -23.75 -42.94
CA ILE A 9 -17.46 -22.45 -42.39
C ILE A 9 -17.85 -22.32 -40.91
N GLY A 10 -19.01 -22.85 -40.52
CA GLY A 10 -19.47 -22.84 -39.11
C GLY A 10 -18.60 -23.69 -38.16
N LEU A 11 -18.05 -24.81 -38.64
CA LEU A 11 -17.18 -25.68 -37.84
C LEU A 11 -15.76 -25.13 -37.64
N ILE A 12 -15.23 -24.39 -38.62
CA ILE A 12 -13.92 -23.73 -38.51
C ILE A 12 -14.00 -22.52 -37.55
N ALA A 13 -15.12 -21.80 -37.54
CA ALA A 13 -15.32 -20.66 -36.63
C ALA A 13 -15.44 -21.04 -35.15
N LEU A 14 -15.84 -22.28 -34.83
CA LEU A 14 -16.00 -22.74 -33.44
C LEU A 14 -14.67 -23.21 -32.79
N GLY A 15 -13.66 -23.57 -33.60
CA GLY A 15 -12.38 -24.10 -33.12
C GLY A 15 -11.31 -23.06 -32.76
N LEU A 16 -11.49 -21.79 -33.13
CA LEU A 16 -10.49 -20.73 -32.99
C LEU A 16 -10.66 -19.83 -31.75
N GLY A 17 -11.70 -20.04 -30.95
CA GLY A 17 -12.11 -19.09 -29.90
C GLY A 17 -11.61 -19.35 -28.47
N ILE A 18 -10.92 -20.47 -28.20
CA ILE A 18 -10.56 -20.84 -26.84
C ILE A 18 -9.05 -20.63 -26.63
N SER A 19 -8.64 -19.37 -26.56
CA SER A 19 -7.34 -19.07 -25.96
C SER A 19 -7.42 -19.41 -24.46
N PRO A 20 -6.53 -20.23 -23.91
CA PRO A 20 -6.47 -20.39 -22.47
C PRO A 20 -6.15 -19.02 -21.88
N VAL A 21 -7.11 -18.45 -21.13
CA VAL A 21 -6.82 -17.33 -20.24
C VAL A 21 -5.81 -17.88 -19.23
N LYS A 22 -4.53 -17.60 -19.45
CA LYS A 22 -3.54 -17.74 -18.40
C LYS A 22 -3.95 -16.73 -17.34
N ALA A 23 -4.52 -17.20 -16.25
CA ALA A 23 -4.58 -16.42 -15.02
C ALA A 23 -3.13 -16.12 -14.63
N SER A 24 -2.60 -14.99 -15.08
CA SER A 24 -1.39 -14.44 -14.52
C SER A 24 -1.78 -14.01 -13.12
N ALA A 25 -1.42 -14.82 -12.12
CA ALA A 25 -1.45 -14.32 -10.75
C ALA A 25 -0.63 -13.03 -10.74
N GLN A 26 -1.19 -11.94 -10.23
CA GLN A 26 -0.42 -10.72 -10.01
C GLN A 26 0.82 -11.08 -9.16
N ALA A 27 1.96 -10.47 -9.45
CA ALA A 27 3.14 -10.64 -8.61
C ALA A 27 2.96 -9.85 -7.30
N LEU A 28 3.74 -10.20 -6.28
CA LEU A 28 3.96 -9.29 -5.16
C LEU A 28 4.81 -8.12 -5.68
N GLU A 29 4.31 -6.90 -5.54
CA GLU A 29 5.05 -5.69 -5.89
C GLU A 29 5.59 -5.04 -4.61
N ILE A 30 6.84 -4.58 -4.66
CA ILE A 30 7.54 -3.97 -3.53
C ILE A 30 8.17 -2.66 -4.02
N TYR A 31 7.76 -1.56 -3.42
CA TYR A 31 8.21 -0.22 -3.70
C TYR A 31 9.09 0.26 -2.56
N LEU A 32 10.39 0.37 -2.81
CA LEU A 32 11.30 1.09 -1.92
C LEU A 32 11.19 2.57 -2.25
N ILE A 33 10.52 3.32 -1.38
CA ILE A 33 10.18 4.72 -1.64
C ILE A 33 11.34 5.56 -1.10
N ASP A 34 12.02 6.28 -2.00
CA ASP A 34 13.04 7.23 -1.57
C ASP A 34 12.37 8.33 -0.73
N VAL A 35 12.67 8.35 0.56
CA VAL A 35 12.28 9.43 1.49
C VAL A 35 13.50 10.18 2.02
N GLU A 36 14.68 10.02 1.39
CA GLU A 36 15.94 10.67 1.75
C GLU A 36 16.37 10.44 3.22
N GLY A 37 16.86 9.22 3.50
CA GLY A 37 17.48 8.85 4.77
C GLY A 37 16.55 8.18 5.79
N GLY A 38 15.23 8.26 5.58
CA GLY A 38 14.22 7.59 6.40
C GLY A 38 13.71 6.27 5.82
N GLY A 39 12.61 5.75 6.38
CA GLY A 39 11.95 4.52 5.96
C GLY A 39 10.57 4.75 5.33
N ALA A 40 10.34 4.17 4.15
CA ALA A 40 9.01 3.97 3.57
C ALA A 40 9.06 2.84 2.54
N THR A 41 8.32 1.74 2.77
CA THR A 41 8.23 0.62 1.82
C THR A 41 6.78 0.19 1.65
N LEU A 42 6.27 0.26 0.41
CA LEU A 42 4.93 -0.20 0.07
C LEU A 42 5.00 -1.60 -0.54
N PHE A 43 4.22 -2.52 0.01
CA PHE A 43 3.99 -3.85 -0.52
C PHE A 43 2.57 -3.94 -1.09
N VAL A 44 2.42 -4.55 -2.24
CA VAL A 44 1.13 -4.81 -2.89
C VAL A 44 1.03 -6.29 -3.21
N SER A 45 0.15 -6.99 -2.50
CA SER A 45 -0.03 -8.42 -2.66
C SER A 45 -0.65 -8.76 -4.02
N PRO A 46 -0.55 -10.03 -4.46
CA PRO A 46 -1.29 -10.51 -5.63
C PRO A 46 -2.82 -10.30 -5.57
N THR A 47 -3.37 -10.14 -4.36
CA THR A 47 -4.81 -9.88 -4.15
C THR A 47 -5.16 -8.40 -4.14
N GLY A 48 -4.17 -7.50 -4.33
CA GLY A 48 -4.32 -6.05 -4.26
C GLY A 48 -4.33 -5.48 -2.84
N GLN A 49 -4.00 -6.28 -1.83
CA GLN A 49 -3.88 -5.77 -0.46
C GLN A 49 -2.56 -5.04 -0.25
N THR A 50 -2.60 -3.97 0.54
CA THR A 50 -1.47 -3.06 0.74
C THR A 50 -0.93 -3.11 2.17
N LEU A 51 0.39 -3.18 2.28
CA LEU A 51 1.13 -2.96 3.52
C LEU A 51 2.13 -1.84 3.30
N LEU A 52 2.03 -0.77 4.08
CA LEU A 52 3.05 0.27 4.15
C LEU A 52 3.86 0.06 5.44
N VAL A 53 5.18 0.02 5.31
CA VAL A 53 6.11 0.03 6.45
C VAL A 53 6.80 1.39 6.49
N ASP A 54 6.58 2.12 7.58
CA ASP A 54 7.04 3.49 7.82
C ASP A 54 6.55 4.52 6.77
N THR A 55 6.75 5.80 7.09
CA THR A 55 6.18 6.96 6.38
C THR A 55 7.20 8.07 6.10
N GLY A 56 8.46 7.88 6.42
CA GLY A 56 9.51 8.87 6.17
C GLY A 56 9.52 10.03 7.18
N ASN A 57 10.02 11.18 6.73
CA ASN A 57 10.43 12.29 7.57
C ASN A 57 9.29 13.21 7.99
N GLY A 58 9.39 13.73 9.22
CA GLY A 58 8.51 14.76 9.76
C GLY A 58 8.89 16.19 9.38
N GLY A 59 8.24 17.14 10.05
CA GLY A 59 8.51 18.57 9.87
C GLY A 59 8.29 19.05 8.44
N GLN A 60 9.22 19.86 7.92
CA GLN A 60 9.13 20.43 6.57
C GLN A 60 9.15 19.38 5.44
N ARG A 61 9.56 18.14 5.74
CA ARG A 61 9.64 17.05 4.76
C ARG A 61 8.39 16.17 4.72
N ALA A 62 7.48 16.29 5.69
CA ALA A 62 6.30 15.43 5.78
C ALA A 62 5.43 15.45 4.53
N ALA A 63 5.12 16.64 3.99
CA ALA A 63 4.31 16.77 2.78
C ALA A 63 5.00 16.15 1.54
N ARG A 64 6.33 16.28 1.44
CA ARG A 64 7.11 15.67 0.36
C ARG A 64 7.06 14.14 0.46
N ASP A 65 7.32 13.58 1.65
CA ASP A 65 7.43 12.13 1.84
C ASP A 65 6.06 11.46 1.72
N ALA A 66 5.01 12.05 2.29
CA ALA A 66 3.63 11.63 2.03
C ALA A 66 3.29 11.67 0.53
N GLY A 67 3.71 12.72 -0.19
CA GLY A 67 3.53 12.83 -1.64
C GLY A 67 4.25 11.75 -2.45
N ARG A 68 5.46 11.34 -2.02
CA ARG A 68 6.19 10.23 -2.66
C ARG A 68 5.50 8.88 -2.41
N ILE A 69 4.95 8.66 -1.20
CA ILE A 69 4.14 7.48 -0.88
C ILE A 69 2.89 7.43 -1.74
N ILE A 70 2.14 8.54 -1.85
CA ILE A 70 0.94 8.62 -2.70
C ILE A 70 1.29 8.41 -4.19
N SER A 71 2.48 8.84 -4.61
CA SER A 71 2.95 8.60 -5.98
C SER A 71 3.22 7.11 -6.22
N ALA A 72 3.83 6.40 -5.26
CA ALA A 72 4.01 4.95 -5.34
C ALA A 72 2.66 4.20 -5.31
N MET A 73 1.71 4.62 -4.47
CA MET A 73 0.35 4.06 -4.46
C MET A 73 -0.35 4.21 -5.82
N ARG A 74 -0.18 5.37 -6.46
CA ARG A 74 -0.75 5.63 -7.80
C ARG A 74 -0.11 4.76 -8.87
N ASP A 75 1.21 4.58 -8.83
CA ASP A 75 1.93 3.70 -9.74
C ASP A 75 1.48 2.24 -9.60
N ALA A 76 1.25 1.80 -8.36
CA ALA A 76 0.69 0.50 -8.02
C ALA A 76 -0.83 0.34 -8.29
N GLY A 77 -1.53 1.41 -8.69
CA GLY A 77 -2.98 1.37 -8.91
C GLY A 77 -3.83 1.16 -7.65
N VAL A 78 -3.30 1.47 -6.46
CA VAL A 78 -4.00 1.34 -5.17
C VAL A 78 -4.38 2.71 -4.60
N ASN A 79 -5.47 2.75 -3.84
CA ASN A 79 -6.02 4.01 -3.29
C ASN A 79 -6.24 3.98 -1.76
N GLU A 80 -5.91 2.86 -1.12
CA GLU A 80 -5.99 2.67 0.32
C GLU A 80 -4.78 1.92 0.85
N ILE A 81 -4.46 2.15 2.13
CA ILE A 81 -3.47 1.40 2.89
C ILE A 81 -4.23 0.45 3.81
N ASN A 82 -4.18 -0.86 3.56
CA ASN A 82 -4.86 -1.83 4.43
C ASN A 82 -4.14 -1.94 5.77
N HIS A 83 -2.81 -1.99 5.74
CA HIS A 83 -1.99 -2.07 6.94
C HIS A 83 -0.87 -1.04 6.87
N LEU A 84 -0.74 -0.22 7.91
CA LEU A 84 0.43 0.62 8.15
C LEU A 84 1.16 0.07 9.38
N ILE A 85 2.44 -0.27 9.22
CA ILE A 85 3.35 -0.61 10.32
C ILE A 85 4.31 0.55 10.53
N THR A 86 4.43 1.04 11.77
CA THR A 86 5.55 1.90 12.19
C THR A 86 6.55 1.06 12.98
N THR A 87 7.79 1.00 12.49
CA THR A 87 8.84 0.16 13.09
C THR A 87 9.32 0.69 14.44
N HIS A 88 9.47 2.00 14.56
CA HIS A 88 9.86 2.71 15.79
C HIS A 88 9.59 4.21 15.66
N TRP A 89 9.77 4.95 16.77
CA TRP A 89 9.36 6.34 16.89
C TRP A 89 10.48 7.37 16.58
N HIS A 90 11.34 7.10 15.60
CA HIS A 90 12.23 8.12 15.06
C HIS A 90 11.54 8.94 13.95
N GLY A 91 11.85 10.24 13.91
CA GLY A 91 11.13 11.20 13.07
C GLY A 91 11.26 10.98 11.56
N ASP A 92 12.15 10.11 11.13
CA ASP A 92 12.37 9.63 9.76
C ASP A 92 11.63 8.31 9.43
N HIS A 93 10.85 7.79 10.39
CA HIS A 93 10.00 6.61 10.22
C HIS A 93 8.51 6.96 10.35
N TYR A 94 8.06 7.56 11.45
CA TYR A 94 6.64 7.91 11.65
C TYR A 94 6.28 9.31 11.14
N GLY A 95 7.27 10.07 10.68
CA GLY A 95 7.20 11.52 10.63
C GLY A 95 6.17 12.09 9.66
N ALA A 96 5.94 11.45 8.50
CA ALA A 96 4.91 11.89 7.57
C ALA A 96 3.53 11.27 7.83
N MET A 97 3.38 10.43 8.86
CA MET A 97 2.17 9.63 9.07
C MET A 97 0.91 10.49 9.20
N GLN A 98 0.93 11.56 9.99
CA GLN A 98 -0.23 12.45 10.12
C GLN A 98 -0.58 13.15 8.81
N GLU A 99 0.43 13.49 8.00
CA GLU A 99 0.22 14.13 6.71
C GLU A 99 -0.38 13.16 5.68
N LEU A 100 0.10 11.91 5.69
CA LEU A 100 -0.41 10.84 4.85
C LEU A 100 -1.86 10.47 5.23
N ALA A 101 -2.15 10.29 6.52
CA ALA A 101 -3.46 9.88 7.02
C ALA A 101 -4.59 10.89 6.74
N ARG A 102 -4.25 12.17 6.49
CA ARG A 102 -5.20 13.19 6.03
C ARG A 102 -5.62 13.03 4.57
N GLN A 103 -4.86 12.27 3.77
CA GLN A 103 -5.00 12.21 2.31
C GLN A 103 -5.43 10.83 1.80
N VAL A 104 -5.05 9.75 2.50
CA VAL A 104 -5.38 8.37 2.10
C VAL A 104 -6.01 7.59 3.24
N PRO A 105 -7.00 6.72 2.98
CA PRO A 105 -7.55 5.82 3.99
C PRO A 105 -6.49 4.82 4.49
N ILE A 106 -6.39 4.68 5.81
CA ILE A 106 -5.53 3.68 6.47
C ILE A 106 -6.43 2.81 7.36
N ARG A 107 -6.57 1.52 7.06
CA ARG A 107 -7.53 0.65 7.78
C ARG A 107 -7.01 0.20 9.14
N HIS A 108 -5.79 -0.31 9.16
CA HIS A 108 -5.15 -0.84 10.36
C HIS A 108 -3.79 -0.20 10.56
N PHE A 109 -3.54 0.27 11.78
CA PHE A 109 -2.27 0.84 12.20
C PHE A 109 -1.66 -0.08 13.23
N ILE A 110 -0.43 -0.49 13.01
CA ILE A 110 0.29 -1.45 13.84
C ILE A 110 1.60 -0.80 14.25
N ASP A 111 1.90 -0.84 15.54
CA ASP A 111 3.19 -0.42 16.08
C ASP A 111 3.79 -1.54 16.96
N HIS A 112 4.99 -1.29 17.47
CA HIS A 112 5.70 -2.23 18.33
C HIS A 112 5.24 -2.21 19.80
N GLY A 113 4.08 -1.60 20.10
CA GLY A 113 3.58 -1.43 21.45
C GLY A 113 4.27 -0.30 22.22
N PRO A 114 4.49 -0.45 23.54
CA PRO A 114 5.03 0.61 24.38
C PRO A 114 6.32 1.22 23.83
N SER A 115 6.35 2.55 23.71
CA SER A 115 7.53 3.30 23.28
C SER A 115 8.63 3.23 24.35
N VAL A 116 9.87 3.00 23.90
CA VAL A 116 11.08 3.23 24.72
C VAL A 116 11.64 4.63 24.52
N GLU A 117 11.14 5.36 23.52
CA GLU A 117 11.54 6.73 23.23
C GLU A 117 10.90 7.70 24.22
N THR A 118 11.73 8.52 24.84
CA THR A 118 11.33 9.43 25.93
C THR A 118 11.22 10.90 25.49
N ASN A 119 11.43 11.18 24.20
CA ASN A 119 11.42 12.55 23.70
C ASN A 119 9.99 13.11 23.63
N ALA A 120 9.87 14.42 23.83
CA ALA A 120 8.58 15.10 23.91
C ALA A 120 7.76 15.00 22.62
N ALA A 121 8.41 14.98 21.46
CA ALA A 121 7.72 14.89 20.17
C ALA A 121 6.98 13.55 20.00
N VAL A 122 7.61 12.45 20.41
CA VAL A 122 6.98 11.13 20.43
C VAL A 122 5.85 11.07 21.44
N ALA A 123 6.07 11.59 22.65
CA ALA A 123 5.03 11.63 23.68
C ALA A 123 3.79 12.43 23.22
N GLU A 124 4.00 13.59 22.60
CA GLU A 124 2.95 14.43 22.02
C GLU A 124 2.21 13.72 20.89
N PHE A 125 2.93 13.04 20.01
CA PHE A 125 2.35 12.28 18.90
C PHE A 125 1.46 11.11 19.38
N LEU A 126 1.88 10.42 20.45
CA LEU A 126 1.19 9.24 20.97
C LEU A 126 0.02 9.55 21.91
N ALA A 127 -0.01 10.76 22.50
CA ALA A 127 -1.06 11.18 23.44
C ALA A 127 -2.48 11.16 22.84
N PRO A 128 -2.74 11.65 21.62
CA PRO A 128 -4.05 11.53 21.00
C PRO A 128 -4.26 10.17 20.33
N PRO A 129 -5.50 9.64 20.27
CA PRO A 129 -5.82 8.54 19.37
C PRO A 129 -5.61 9.00 17.92
N ILE A 130 -4.94 8.16 17.12
CA ILE A 130 -4.76 8.41 15.70
C ILE A 130 -6.14 8.37 15.03
N ALA A 131 -6.62 9.53 14.57
CA ALA A 131 -7.91 9.62 13.91
C ALA A 131 -7.95 8.74 12.65
N HIS A 132 -9.09 8.08 12.42
CA HIS A 132 -9.40 7.30 11.21
C HIS A 132 -8.72 5.93 11.03
N CYS A 133 -8.05 5.39 12.05
CA CYS A 133 -7.49 4.05 11.98
C CYS A 133 -7.70 3.25 13.27
N THR A 134 -7.89 1.92 13.14
CA THR A 134 -7.85 1.03 14.29
C THR A 134 -6.38 0.75 14.63
N ARG A 135 -5.88 1.31 15.74
CA ARG A 135 -4.58 0.93 16.31
C ARG A 135 -4.68 -0.50 16.84
N ILE A 136 -3.87 -1.38 16.29
CA ILE A 136 -3.67 -2.76 16.74
C ILE A 136 -2.32 -2.76 17.47
N GLU A 137 -2.38 -2.65 18.80
CA GLU A 137 -1.18 -2.77 19.63
C GLU A 137 -0.75 -4.23 19.65
N SER A 138 0.54 -4.50 19.45
CA SER A 138 1.08 -5.82 19.76
C SER A 138 1.01 -6.02 21.28
N THR A 139 -0.01 -6.73 21.76
CA THR A 139 -0.01 -7.20 23.15
C THR A 139 1.18 -8.16 23.34
N PRO A 140 1.97 -8.02 24.41
CA PRO A 140 3.05 -8.96 24.72
C PRO A 140 2.55 -10.38 24.97
#